data_AF-A0A016QQ01-F1
#
_entry.id   AF-A0A016QQ01-F1
#
_cell.length_a   1.000
_cell.length_b   1.000
_cell.length_c   1.000
_cell.angle_alpha   90.00
_cell.angle_beta   90.00
_cell.angle_gamma   90.00
#
_symmetry.space_group_name_H-M   'P 1'
#
loop_
_entity.id
_entity.type
_entity.pdbx_description
1 polymer ?
#
loop_
_entity_poly.entity_id
_entity_poly.type
_entity_poly.pdbx_seq_one_letter_code
_entity_poly.pdbx_strand_id
1 'polypeptide(L)' 'MGLWLVVAFIALSATLILGLTFGPLRPAANVRVIRAFAAVQYAAAALLAGARLTGNA' A
#
# COMPACT_ATOMS: atom_id res chain seq x y z
N MET A 1 -17.20 -3.70 -8.47
CA MET A 1 -17.24 -3.23 -7.06
C MET A 1 -16.13 -3.87 -6.22
N GLY A 2 -15.98 -5.19 -6.20
CA GLY A 2 -14.96 -5.88 -5.37
C GLY A 2 -13.53 -5.41 -5.58
N LEU A 3 -13.13 -5.11 -6.83
CA LEU A 3 -11.78 -4.64 -7.14
C LEU A 3 -11.45 -3.28 -6.48
N TRP A 4 -12.41 -2.36 -6.40
CA TRP A 4 -12.24 -1.09 -5.69
C TRP A 4 -12.10 -1.27 -4.17
N LEU A 5 -12.78 -2.26 -3.58
CA LEU A 5 -12.60 -2.63 -2.18
C LEU A 5 -11.20 -3.17 -1.92
N VAL A 6 -10.66 -3.99 -2.83
CA VAL A 6 -9.29 -4.50 -2.76
C VAL A 6 -8.28 -3.36 -2.86
N VAL A 7 -8.46 -2.44 -3.80
CA VAL A 7 -7.61 -1.23 -3.92
C VAL A 7 -7.63 -0.41 -2.63
N ALA A 8 -8.83 -0.14 -2.08
CA ALA A 8 -8.98 0.61 -0.85
C ALA A 8 -8.34 -0.11 0.35
N PHE A 9 -8.52 -1.42 0.45
CA PHE A 9 -7.90 -2.25 1.49
C PHE A 9 -6.37 -2.21 1.43
N ILE A 10 -5.79 -2.39 0.24
CA ILE A 10 -4.33 -2.33 0.05
C ILE A 10 -3.81 -0.93 0.40
N ALA A 11 -4.49 0.13 -0.05
CA ALA A 11 -4.10 1.51 0.23
C ALA A 11 -4.16 1.82 1.73
N LEU A 12 -5.22 1.40 2.43
CA LEU A 12 -5.36 1.57 3.88
C LEU A 12 -4.29 0.78 4.65
N SER A 13 -4.03 -0.47 4.25
CA SER A 13 -2.97 -1.32 4.83
C SER A 13 -1.59 -0.65 4.68
N ALA A 14 -1.25 -0.20 3.47
CA ALA A 14 0.00 0.49 3.20
C ALA A 14 0.13 1.77 4.03
N THR A 15 -0.96 2.54 4.16
CA THR A 15 -1.02 3.77 4.96
C THR A 15 -0.76 3.49 6.44
N LEU A 16 -1.36 2.43 6.98
CA LEU A 16 -1.18 2.03 8.37
C LEU A 16 0.27 1.62 8.65
N ILE A 17 0.86 0.80 7.76
CA ILE A 17 2.26 0.39 7.87
C ILE A 17 3.19 1.61 7.82
N LEU A 18 2.98 2.53 6.86
CA LEU A 18 3.76 3.75 6.76
C LEU A 18 3.60 4.65 7.98
N GLY A 19 2.37 4.85 8.48
CA GLY A 19 2.08 5.61 9.69
C GLY A 19 2.82 5.04 10.91
N LEU A 20 2.80 3.71 11.07
CA LEU A 20 3.56 3.04 12.13
C LEU A 20 5.07 3.24 11.99
N THR A 21 5.62 3.30 10.76
CA THR A 21 7.05 3.58 10.52
C THR A 21 7.47 5.03 10.79
N PHE A 22 6.51 5.96 10.90
CA PHE A 22 6.79 7.34 11.30
C PHE A 22 6.61 7.56 12.81
N GLY A 23 5.78 6.75 13.47
CA GLY A 23 5.60 6.73 14.92
C GLY A 23 6.41 5.62 15.59
N PRO A 24 5.73 4.59 16.14
CA PRO A 24 6.32 3.63 17.07
C PRO A 24 7.42 2.73 16.47
N LEU A 25 7.38 2.46 15.16
CA LEU A 25 8.37 1.61 14.48
C LEU A 25 9.54 2.41 13.88
N ARG A 26 9.57 3.73 14.08
CA ARG A 26 10.68 4.59 13.61
C ARG A 26 12.08 4.14 14.08
N PRO A 27 12.29 3.68 15.34
CA PRO A 27 13.62 3.25 15.78
C PRO A 27 13.99 1.83 15.35
N ALA A 28 13.09 1.09 14.69
CA ALA A 28 13.38 -0.27 14.25
C ALA A 28 14.50 -0.28 13.20
N ALA A 29 15.48 -1.17 13.36
CA ALA A 29 16.63 -1.30 12.44
C ALA A 29 16.20 -1.48 10.98
N ASN A 30 15.05 -2.13 10.75
CA ASN A 30 14.54 -2.48 9.43
C ASN A 30 13.48 -1.49 8.91
N VAL A 31 13.33 -0.30 9.51
CA VAL A 31 12.29 0.66 9.15
C VAL A 31 12.31 1.03 7.65
N ARG A 32 13.51 1.10 7.04
CA ARG A 32 13.66 1.34 5.59
C ARG A 32 13.06 0.23 4.74
N VAL A 33 13.25 -1.03 5.14
CA VAL A 33 12.70 -2.20 4.44
C VAL A 33 11.18 -2.22 4.58
N ILE A 34 10.65 -1.93 5.76
CA ILE A 34 9.19 -1.86 6.00
C ILE A 34 8.55 -0.77 5.13
N ARG A 35 9.20 0.40 5.00
CA ARG A 35 8.74 1.47 4.09
C ARG A 35 8.78 1.05 2.62
N ALA A 36 9.79 0.29 2.21
CA ALA A 36 9.87 -0.24 0.85
C ALA A 36 8.69 -1.18 0.54
N PHE A 37 8.32 -2.06 1.48
CA PHE A 37 7.13 -2.91 1.33
C PHE A 37 5.84 -2.11 1.24
N ALA A 38 5.70 -1.04 2.02
CA ALA A 38 4.53 -0.15 1.92
C ALA A 38 4.48 0.57 0.57
N ALA A 39 5.62 1.00 0.03
CA ALA A 39 5.70 1.59 -1.32
C ALA A 39 5.27 0.59 -2.42
N VAL A 40 5.69 -0.67 -2.32
CA VAL A 40 5.27 -1.73 -3.25
C VAL A 40 3.76 -1.98 -3.16
N GLN A 41 3.16 -1.92 -1.96
CA GLN A 41 1.70 -2.04 -1.81
C GLN A 41 0.96 -0.90 -2.50
N TYR A 42 1.44 0.35 -2.39
CA TYR A 42 0.85 1.46 -3.15
C TYR A 42 0.99 1.27 -4.65
N ALA A 43 2.13 0.77 -5.13
CA ALA A 43 2.32 0.46 -6.55
C ALA A 43 1.33 -0.62 -7.01
N ALA A 44 1.11 -1.67 -6.21
CA ALA A 44 0.13 -2.72 -6.51
C ALA A 44 -1.31 -2.16 -6.55
N ALA A 45 -1.69 -1.31 -5.59
CA ALA A 45 -2.98 -0.64 -5.58
C ALA A 45 -3.17 0.25 -6.81
N ALA A 46 -2.13 0.99 -7.21
CA ALA A 46 -2.14 1.84 -8.40
C ALA A 46 -2.25 1.01 -9.69
N LEU A 47 -1.55 -0.12 -9.78
CA LEU A 47 -1.65 -1.03 -10.93
C LEU A 47 -3.05 -1.66 -11.03
N LEU A 48 -3.63 -2.09 -9.91
CA LEU A 48 -5.01 -2.63 -9.88
C LEU A 48 -6.03 -1.57 -10.27
N ALA A 49 -5.92 -0.36 -9.71
CA ALA A 49 -6.78 0.75 -10.08
C ALA A 49 -6.61 1.11 -11.56
N GLY A 50 -5.37 1.17 -12.05
CA GLY A 50 -5.05 1.41 -13.45
C GLY A 50 -5.66 0.35 -14.38
N ALA A 51 -5.49 -0.94 -14.07
CA ALA A 51 -6.05 -2.05 -14.84
C ALA A 51 -7.58 -1.97 -14.93
N ARG A 52 -8.25 -1.58 -13.83
CA ARG A 52 -9.70 -1.35 -13.80
C ARG A 52 -10.11 -0.15 -14.64
N LEU A 53 -9.35 0.95 -14.60
CA LEU A 53 -9.61 2.15 -15.38
C LEU A 53 -9.37 1.93 -16.88
N THR A 54 -8.43 1.07 -17.26
CA THR A 54 -8.17 0.69 -18.66
C THR A 54 -9.11 -0.42 -19.18
N GLY A 55 -10.06 -0.89 -18.36
CA GLY A 55 -11.02 -1.93 -18.73
C GLY A 55 -10.45 -3.35 -18.83
N ASN A 56 -9.23 -3.58 -18.33
CA ASN A 56 -8.59 -4.90 -18.31
C ASN A 56 -9.02 -5.76 -17.11
N ALA A 57 -9.82 -5.19 -16.21
CA ALA A 57 -10.43 -5.81 -15.03
C ALA A 57 -11.69 -5.04 -14.68
#